data_AF-A0A106BEP6-F1
#
_entry.id   AF-A0A106BEP6-F1
#
_cell.length_a   1.000
_cell.length_b   1.000
_cell.length_c   1.000
_cell.angle_alpha   90.00
_cell.angle_beta   90.00
_cell.angle_gamma   90.00
#
_symmetry.space_group_name_H-M   'P 1'
#
loop_
_entity.id
_entity.type
_entity.pdbx_description
1 polymer ?
#
loop_
_entity_poly.entity_id
_entity_poly.type
_entity_poly.pdbx_seq_one_letter_code
_entity_poly.pdbx_strand_id
1 'polypeptide(L)' 'MTISKDQQTKLYRHYTEPKMVTELTRKTVALVLAGGQGSRLKDLTAWRAKPAVPIGGKYRIIDFALSNCVNSGIRRIG' A
#
# COMPACT_ATOMS: atom_id res chain seq x y z
N MET A 1 -24.75 8.51 -32.19
CA MET A 1 -24.64 8.33 -30.72
C MET A 1 -23.17 8.14 -30.37
N THR A 2 -22.44 9.22 -30.13
CA THR A 2 -21.02 9.19 -29.75
C THR A 2 -20.91 9.24 -28.22
N ILE A 3 -20.16 8.29 -27.65
CA ILE A 3 -19.83 8.28 -26.23
C ILE A 3 -18.97 9.50 -25.90
N SER A 4 -19.28 10.19 -24.80
CA SER A 4 -18.48 11.32 -24.32
C SER A 4 -17.10 10.83 -23.81
N LYS A 5 -16.09 11.70 -23.88
CA LYS A 5 -14.72 11.36 -23.42
C LYS A 5 -14.67 10.85 -21.97
N ASP A 6 -15.51 11.41 -21.10
CA ASP A 6 -15.63 10.97 -19.70
C ASP A 6 -16.18 9.54 -19.57
N GLN A 7 -17.18 9.21 -20.38
CA GLN A 7 -17.78 7.87 -20.40
C GLN A 7 -16.77 6.85 -20.92
N GLN A 8 -16.01 7.20 -21.96
CA GLN A 8 -14.93 6.36 -22.49
C GLN A 8 -13.84 6.13 -21.42
N THR A 9 -13.44 7.18 -20.70
CA THR A 9 -12.42 7.09 -19.64
C THR A 9 -12.87 6.20 -18.47
N LYS A 10 -14.14 6.31 -18.06
CA LYS A 10 -14.72 5.43 -17.03
C LYS A 10 -14.77 3.97 -17.49
N LEU A 11 -15.11 3.74 -18.76
CA LEU A 11 -15.18 2.40 -19.33
C LEU A 11 -13.80 1.74 -19.38
N TYR A 12 -12.80 2.42 -19.94
CA TYR A 12 -11.43 1.92 -19.98
C TYR A 12 -10.89 1.61 -18.59
N ARG A 13 -11.15 2.50 -17.61
CA ARG A 13 -10.77 2.29 -16.21
C ARG A 13 -11.43 1.04 -15.61
N HIS A 14 -12.68 0.75 -15.97
CA HIS A 14 -13.37 -0.45 -15.49
C HIS A 14 -12.77 -1.76 -16.04
N TYR A 15 -12.23 -1.74 -17.27
CA TYR A 15 -11.60 -2.91 -17.88
C TYR A 15 -10.14 -3.14 -17.46
N THR A 16 -9.42 -2.07 -17.10
CA THR A 16 -8.00 -2.17 -16.68
C THR A 16 -7.82 -2.39 -15.18
N GLU A 17 -8.78 -1.98 -14.34
CA GLU A 17 -8.66 -2.10 -12.89
C GLU A 17 -9.53 -3.21 -12.29
N PRO A 18 -9.02 -3.93 -11.27
CA PRO A 18 -9.81 -4.96 -10.60
C PRO A 18 -11.03 -4.36 -9.89
N LYS A 19 -12.17 -5.07 -9.97
CA LYS A 19 -13.48 -4.66 -9.42
C LYS A 19 -13.47 -4.23 -7.94
N MET A 20 -12.44 -4.62 -7.19
CA MET A 20 -12.27 -4.29 -5.77
C MET A 20 -11.89 -2.81 -5.53
N VAL A 21 -11.32 -2.11 -6.52
CA VAL A 21 -10.78 -0.76 -6.33
C VAL A 21 -11.87 0.29 -6.52
N THR A 22 -12.25 0.93 -5.41
CA THR A 22 -13.23 2.03 -5.40
C THR A 22 -12.57 3.37 -5.77
N GLU A 23 -13.39 4.34 -6.21
CA GLU A 23 -12.88 5.69 -6.51
C GLU A 23 -12.28 6.37 -5.27
N LEU A 24 -12.79 6.03 -4.07
CA LEU A 24 -12.23 6.47 -2.81
C LEU A 24 -10.79 5.98 -2.64
N THR A 25 -10.56 4.66 -2.77
CA THR A 25 -9.22 4.08 -2.62
C THR A 25 -8.21 4.61 -3.64
N ARG A 26 -8.65 4.91 -4.88
CA ARG A 26 -7.83 5.59 -5.89
C ARG A 26 -7.44 7.01 -5.50
N LYS A 27 -8.34 7.74 -4.82
CA LYS A 27 -8.12 9.13 -4.38
C LYS A 27 -7.42 9.22 -3.02
N THR A 28 -7.20 8.11 -2.35
CA THR A 28 -6.43 8.04 -1.10
C THR A 28 -4.93 7.92 -1.37
N VAL A 29 -4.11 8.39 -0.43
CA VAL A 29 -2.67 8.13 -0.32
C VAL A 29 -2.44 7.57 1.08
N ALA A 30 -1.75 6.45 1.19
CA ALA A 30 -1.30 5.91 2.47
C ALA A 30 0.10 6.44 2.78
N LEU A 31 0.28 7.03 3.96
CA LEU A 31 1.59 7.41 4.48
C LEU A 31 2.00 6.44 5.59
N VAL A 32 3.03 5.63 5.35
CA VAL A 32 3.51 4.64 6.31
C VAL A 32 4.63 5.26 7.14
N LEU A 33 4.33 5.55 8.40
CA LEU A 33 5.29 6.10 9.35
C LEU A 33 6.27 5.01 9.82
N ALA A 34 7.19 4.65 8.94
CA ALA A 34 8.22 3.63 9.15
C ALA A 34 9.44 4.13 9.99
N GLY A 35 9.29 5.28 10.66
CA GLY A 35 10.32 5.87 11.51
C GLY A 35 10.31 5.31 12.93
N GLY A 36 11.50 5.07 13.49
CA GLY A 36 11.66 4.72 14.90
C GLY A 36 12.88 3.84 15.16
N GLN A 37 13.68 4.22 16.16
CA GLN A 37 14.92 3.50 16.51
C GLN A 37 14.69 2.07 17.01
N GLY A 38 13.48 1.75 17.49
CA GLY A 38 13.18 0.39 17.95
C GLY A 38 13.97 -0.05 19.18
N SER A 39 14.43 0.87 20.03
CA SER A 39 15.29 0.62 21.21
C SER A 39 14.88 -0.56 22.09
N ARG A 40 13.58 -0.83 22.21
CA ARG A 40 13.02 -1.98 22.94
C ARG A 40 13.38 -3.36 22.35
N LEU A 41 13.81 -3.42 21.09
CA LEU A 41 14.22 -4.64 20.38
C LEU A 41 15.74 -4.88 20.44
N LYS A 42 16.50 -4.01 21.12
CA LYS A 42 17.95 -4.14 21.34
C LYS A 42 18.70 -4.40 20.03
N ASP A 43 19.55 -5.43 19.99
CA ASP A 43 20.45 -5.73 18.88
C ASP A 43 19.73 -6.03 17.54
N LEU A 44 18.45 -6.41 17.59
CA LEU A 44 17.65 -6.64 16.38
C LEU A 44 17.47 -5.36 15.54
N THR A 45 17.58 -4.18 16.16
CA THR A 45 17.48 -2.87 15.49
C THR A 45 18.78 -2.08 15.55
N ALA A 46 19.91 -2.72 15.89
CA ALA A 46 21.19 -2.03 16.02
C ALA A 46 21.67 -1.38 14.69
N TRP A 47 21.39 -2.03 13.56
CA TRP A 47 21.82 -1.58 12.23
C TRP A 47 20.66 -1.45 11.22
N ARG A 48 19.43 -1.71 11.65
CA ARG A 48 18.24 -1.66 10.81
C ARG A 48 17.10 -0.95 11.53
N ALA A 49 16.26 -0.24 10.77
CA ALA A 49 15.05 0.35 11.32
C ALA A 49 14.09 -0.75 11.83
N LYS A 50 13.28 -0.44 12.84
CA LYS A 50 12.28 -1.36 13.39
C LYS A 50 11.40 -2.02 12.31
N PRO A 51 10.92 -1.33 11.26
CA PRO A 51 10.08 -1.97 10.24
C PRO A 51 10.82 -3.00 9.37
N ALA A 52 12.15 -2.94 9.30
CA ALA A 52 12.99 -3.87 8.56
C ALA A 52 13.35 -5.16 9.34
N VAL A 53 12.86 -5.28 10.58
CA VAL A 53 13.06 -6.47 11.41
C VAL A 53 12.30 -7.66 10.79
N PRO A 54 12.94 -8.84 10.64
CA PRO A 54 12.29 -10.02 10.09
C PRO A 54 11.25 -10.61 11.05
N ILE A 55 10.13 -11.09 10.51
CA ILE A 55 9.04 -11.78 11.22
C ILE A 55 8.56 -12.95 10.35
N GLY A 56 8.24 -14.09 10.97
CA GLY A 56 7.62 -15.21 10.27
C GLY A 56 8.51 -15.86 9.19
N GLY A 57 9.84 -15.85 9.39
CA GLY A 57 10.83 -16.52 8.53
C GLY A 57 11.17 -15.78 7.23
N LYS A 58 10.19 -15.24 6.51
CA LYS A 58 10.38 -14.61 5.19
C LYS A 58 10.03 -13.13 5.14
N TYR A 59 9.23 -12.63 6.07
CA TYR A 59 8.66 -11.29 5.99
C TYR A 59 9.40 -10.31 6.90
N ARG A 60 9.10 -9.03 6.71
CA ARG A 60 9.47 -7.93 7.61
C ARG A 60 8.21 -7.29 8.17
N ILE A 61 8.36 -6.58 9.30
CA ILE A 61 7.23 -5.88 9.94
C ILE A 61 6.50 -4.94 8.96
N ILE A 62 7.24 -4.23 8.09
CA ILE A 62 6.66 -3.31 7.11
C ILE A 62 5.73 -3.99 6.10
N ASP A 63 5.98 -5.26 5.78
CA ASP A 63 5.25 -5.98 4.73
C ASP A 63 3.76 -6.07 5.09
N PHE A 64 3.42 -6.21 6.36
CA PHE A 64 2.03 -6.26 6.81
C PHE A 64 1.26 -4.96 6.52
N ALA A 65 1.87 -3.80 6.75
CA ALA A 65 1.24 -2.51 6.47
C ALA A 65 1.06 -2.30 4.95
N LEU A 66 2.07 -2.67 4.15
CA LEU A 66 2.02 -2.56 2.70
C LEU A 66 1.01 -3.53 2.09
N SER A 67 0.99 -4.79 2.54
CA SER A 67 -0.01 -5.78 2.12
C SER A 67 -1.42 -5.34 2.47
N ASN A 68 -1.64 -4.74 3.65
CA ASN A 68 -2.95 -4.18 4.00
C ASN A 68 -3.37 -3.07 3.04
N CYS A 69 -2.46 -2.16 2.66
CA CYS A 69 -2.77 -1.11 1.69
C CYS A 69 -3.17 -1.69 0.33
N VAL A 70 -2.37 -2.63 -0.19
CA VAL A 70 -2.61 -3.26 -1.49
C VAL A 70 -3.89 -4.08 -1.50
N ASN A 71 -4.13 -4.89 -0.47
CA ASN A 71 -5.34 -5.71 -0.31
C ASN A 71 -6.59 -4.84 -0.10
N SER A 72 -6.44 -3.60 0.35
CA SER A 72 -7.52 -2.62 0.47
C SER A 72 -7.71 -1.76 -0.78
N GLY A 73 -6.97 -2.01 -1.86
CA GLY A 73 -7.04 -1.23 -3.11
C GLY A 73 -6.28 0.11 -3.06
N ILE A 74 -5.53 0.40 -1.99
CA ILE A 74 -4.73 1.63 -1.87
C ILE A 74 -3.35 1.37 -2.48
N ARG A 75 -3.11 1.94 -3.66
CA ARG A 75 -1.89 1.72 -4.44
C ARG A 75 -0.89 2.88 -4.42
N ARG A 76 -1.29 4.02 -3.86
CA ARG A 76 -0.42 5.19 -3.67
C ARG A 76 0.05 5.18 -2.23
N ILE A 77 1.28 4.74 -2.02
CA ILE A 77 1.87 4.52 -0.70
C ILE A 77 3.19 5.29 -0.65
N GLY A 78 3.40 6.06 0.42
CA GLY A 78 4.62 6.82 0.70
C GLY A 78 5.08 6.68 2.14
#